data_AF-A0A2A5S0G5-F1
#
_entry.id   AF-A0A2A5S0G5-F1
#
_cell.length_a   1.000
_cell.length_b   1.000
_cell.length_c   1.000
_cell.angle_alpha   90.00
_cell.angle_beta   90.00
_cell.angle_gamma   90.00
#
_symmetry.space_group_name_H-M   'P 1'
#
loop_
_entity.id
_entity.type
_entity.pdbx_description
1 polymer ?
#
loop_
_entity_poly.entity_id
_entity_poly.type
_entity_poly.pdbx_seq_one_letter_code
_entity_poly.pdbx_strand_id
1 'polypeptide(L)'
;MGLPNRIVFASNNSAKTADVAKFFDLYGIALINYRELIDEQVFPKETTDDQIGNAKSKAEFIHDLLPDEYVLGDDSGMFLSAFPDRFGLVTGREFKRLNFASVQAENQYILDLYQAVGDRSGYLSAIFVLITPEQHILISQGRGGVAVSTEARGEFGLGLDTIFVTETGKTIAELTTLAQLNYQHRGRATKSIIAKLQGDRVVWEANGHELGQETGIIYGVLNVSPDSFYNGEAVGTVAQSVAQATQQLADGADIIEVGGQSTRPGFLEITAAEEIARVVPVIQEIKALHPYAIIAVDTYKYDVMEAAIAAGADIINDINGFTDDARKLVLLAKTTVGLLSMFNPRHKPISKDISADMLAWFSENLACLEEAGIKRERIALDPGIGYSKDSDVHQDLAMMNTVGNLTLFGRPIMTAISNKGWAKQLFDLPKESRANLSLVAATEMYRRGAKILRVHDVKSAREMTSFVERLKNSH
;
A
#
# COMPACT_ATOMS: atom_id res chain seq x y z
N MET A 1 -22.93 5.55 4.57
CA MET A 1 -23.81 4.54 5.19
C MET A 1 -23.06 3.90 6.34
N GLY A 2 -23.75 3.38 7.36
CA GLY A 2 -23.09 2.54 8.37
C GLY A 2 -22.62 1.22 7.73
N LEU A 3 -21.58 0.61 8.29
CA LEU A 3 -21.18 -0.74 7.91
C LEU A 3 -22.31 -1.75 8.21
N PRO A 4 -22.45 -2.84 7.44
CA PRO A 4 -23.43 -3.87 7.74
C PRO A 4 -23.04 -4.64 9.01
N ASN A 5 -24.01 -5.01 9.83
CA ASN A 5 -23.73 -5.81 11.03
C ASN A 5 -23.27 -7.25 10.70
N ARG A 6 -23.65 -7.76 9.51
CA ARG A 6 -23.24 -9.08 9.03
C ARG A 6 -22.95 -9.10 7.54
N ILE A 7 -22.08 -10.02 7.13
CA ILE A 7 -21.80 -10.38 5.74
C ILE A 7 -21.81 -11.91 5.64
N VAL A 8 -22.38 -12.44 4.56
CA VAL A 8 -22.44 -13.87 4.27
C VAL A 8 -21.28 -14.27 3.35
N PHE A 9 -20.46 -15.23 3.77
CA PHE A 9 -19.31 -15.70 3.02
C PHE A 9 -19.65 -16.89 2.12
N ALA A 10 -19.44 -16.73 0.82
CA ALA A 10 -19.75 -17.71 -0.23
C ALA A 10 -18.64 -18.76 -0.39
N SER A 11 -18.49 -19.64 0.61
CA SER A 11 -17.48 -20.72 0.58
C SER A 11 -17.95 -22.01 1.26
N ASN A 12 -17.71 -23.17 0.65
CA ASN A 12 -17.92 -24.48 1.30
C ASN A 12 -16.89 -24.77 2.40
N ASN A 13 -15.79 -24.00 2.43
CA ASN A 13 -14.73 -24.17 3.42
C ASN A 13 -15.00 -23.28 4.66
N SER A 14 -15.56 -23.89 5.70
CA SER A 14 -15.85 -23.19 6.97
C SER A 14 -14.59 -22.71 7.68
N ALA A 15 -13.48 -23.45 7.61
CA ALA A 15 -12.20 -23.02 8.19
C ALA A 15 -11.67 -21.75 7.50
N LYS A 16 -11.84 -21.64 6.18
CA LYS A 16 -11.53 -20.42 5.42
C LYS A 16 -12.40 -19.24 5.85
N THR A 17 -13.67 -19.50 6.17
CA THR A 17 -14.58 -18.46 6.67
C THR A 17 -14.11 -17.92 8.01
N ALA A 18 -13.79 -18.81 8.96
CA ALA A 18 -13.29 -18.42 10.27
C ALA A 18 -11.98 -17.61 10.19
N ASP A 19 -11.06 -18.00 9.28
CA ASP A 19 -9.81 -17.27 9.05
C ASP A 19 -10.02 -15.85 8.53
N VAL A 20 -11.02 -15.61 7.68
CA VAL A 20 -11.34 -14.26 7.19
C VAL A 20 -12.16 -13.48 8.22
N ALA A 21 -13.06 -14.15 8.95
CA ALA A 21 -13.97 -13.52 9.92
C ALA A 21 -13.23 -12.74 11.01
N LYS A 22 -12.06 -13.22 11.46
CA LYS A 22 -11.22 -12.52 12.44
C LYS A 22 -10.83 -11.10 12.02
N PHE A 23 -10.77 -10.80 10.71
CA PHE A 23 -10.48 -9.45 10.21
C PHE A 23 -11.71 -8.56 10.21
N PHE A 24 -12.88 -9.10 9.84
CA PHE A 24 -14.15 -8.37 9.87
C PHE A 24 -14.60 -8.05 11.29
N ASP A 25 -14.30 -8.93 12.26
CA ASP A 25 -14.58 -8.74 13.69
C ASP A 25 -13.86 -7.49 14.25
N LEU A 26 -12.68 -7.14 13.73
CA LEU A 26 -11.97 -5.91 14.10
C LEU A 26 -12.75 -4.63 13.76
N TYR A 27 -13.74 -4.72 12.86
CA TYR A 27 -14.65 -3.65 12.45
C TYR A 27 -16.08 -3.85 12.97
N GLY A 28 -16.30 -4.82 13.88
CA GLY A 28 -17.63 -5.12 14.42
C GLY A 28 -18.60 -5.76 13.43
N ILE A 29 -18.09 -6.39 12.36
CA ILE A 29 -18.91 -7.05 11.33
C ILE A 29 -18.82 -8.56 11.52
N ALA A 30 -19.97 -9.21 11.68
CA ALA A 30 -20.04 -10.67 11.72
C ALA A 30 -19.94 -11.25 10.30
N LEU A 31 -18.81 -11.88 9.95
CA LEU A 31 -18.70 -12.67 8.72
C LEU A 31 -19.10 -14.11 9.01
N ILE A 32 -20.28 -14.52 8.53
CA ILE A 32 -20.84 -15.87 8.76
C ILE A 32 -20.72 -16.73 7.50
N ASN A 33 -20.68 -18.05 7.65
CA ASN A 33 -20.70 -18.94 6.49
C ASN A 33 -22.13 -19.01 5.93
N TYR A 34 -22.30 -19.03 4.61
CA TYR A 34 -23.63 -19.17 3.99
C TYR A 34 -24.38 -20.43 4.47
N ARG A 35 -23.65 -21.47 4.85
CA ARG A 35 -24.19 -22.74 5.36
C ARG A 35 -24.89 -22.64 6.71
N GLU A 36 -24.74 -21.51 7.39
CA GLU A 36 -25.52 -21.21 8.60
C GLU A 36 -26.96 -20.82 8.26
N LEU A 37 -27.23 -20.45 7.00
CA LEU A 37 -28.53 -19.97 6.54
C LEU A 37 -29.23 -20.96 5.61
N ILE A 38 -28.48 -21.68 4.76
CA ILE A 38 -29.00 -22.63 3.78
C ILE A 38 -28.11 -23.88 3.70
N ASP A 39 -28.61 -24.96 3.08
CA ASP A 39 -27.84 -26.20 2.91
C ASP A 39 -26.61 -26.00 2.00
N GLU A 40 -25.64 -26.92 2.11
CA GLU A 40 -24.43 -26.92 1.28
C GLU A 40 -24.77 -26.95 -0.21
N GLN A 41 -24.15 -26.03 -0.97
CA GLN A 41 -24.36 -25.86 -2.40
C GLN A 41 -23.18 -26.37 -3.22
N VAL A 42 -23.47 -26.70 -4.48
CA VAL A 42 -22.47 -27.02 -5.50
C VAL A 42 -22.20 -25.76 -6.32
N PHE A 43 -21.06 -25.13 -6.07
CA PHE A 43 -20.66 -23.91 -6.77
C PHE A 43 -20.41 -24.13 -8.28
N PRO A 44 -20.56 -23.07 -9.10
CA PRO A 44 -20.16 -23.08 -10.51
C PRO A 44 -18.68 -23.48 -10.69
N LYS A 45 -18.36 -24.02 -11.87
CA LYS A 45 -17.00 -24.47 -12.19
C LYS A 45 -16.05 -23.28 -12.32
N GLU A 46 -14.95 -23.31 -11.56
CA GLU A 46 -13.90 -22.29 -11.57
C GLU A 46 -12.93 -22.43 -12.76
N THR A 47 -12.45 -21.29 -13.26
CA THR A 47 -11.32 -21.20 -14.20
C THR A 47 -9.98 -21.23 -13.46
N THR A 48 -8.86 -21.27 -14.18
CA THR A 48 -7.50 -21.32 -13.60
C THR A 48 -6.73 -20.01 -13.68
N ASP A 49 -7.31 -19.00 -14.32
CA ASP A 49 -6.65 -17.78 -14.77
C ASP A 49 -7.45 -16.51 -14.46
N ASP A 50 -8.66 -16.62 -13.90
CA ASP A 50 -9.51 -15.46 -13.58
C ASP A 50 -10.00 -15.48 -12.12
N GLN A 51 -9.20 -14.89 -11.23
CA GLN A 51 -9.56 -14.75 -9.80
C GLN A 51 -10.82 -13.94 -9.60
N ILE A 52 -11.01 -12.88 -10.39
CA ILE A 52 -12.15 -11.97 -10.23
C ILE A 52 -13.42 -12.69 -10.67
N GLY A 53 -13.40 -13.36 -11.83
CA GLY A 53 -14.50 -14.16 -12.32
C GLY A 53 -14.89 -15.28 -11.37
N ASN A 54 -13.91 -15.99 -10.79
CA ASN A 54 -14.16 -17.05 -9.81
C ASN A 54 -14.81 -16.51 -8.52
N ALA A 55 -14.24 -15.46 -7.93
CA ALA A 55 -14.78 -14.84 -6.72
C ALA A 55 -16.18 -14.26 -6.96
N LYS A 56 -16.39 -13.60 -8.11
CA LYS A 56 -17.67 -13.04 -8.52
C LYS A 56 -18.73 -14.12 -8.71
N SER A 57 -18.41 -15.20 -9.42
CA SER A 57 -19.35 -16.31 -9.66
C SER A 57 -19.84 -16.94 -8.35
N LYS A 58 -18.99 -17.04 -7.33
CA LYS A 58 -19.38 -17.52 -6.00
C LYS A 58 -20.32 -16.55 -5.29
N ALA A 59 -19.97 -15.26 -5.33
CA ALA A 59 -20.78 -14.21 -4.71
C ALA A 59 -22.17 -14.13 -5.35
N GLU A 60 -22.25 -14.09 -6.69
CA GLU A 60 -23.51 -14.07 -7.44
C GLU A 60 -24.36 -15.29 -7.13
N PHE A 61 -23.75 -16.49 -7.16
CA PHE A 61 -24.48 -17.73 -6.92
C PHE A 61 -25.14 -17.78 -5.52
N ILE A 62 -24.45 -17.34 -4.47
CA ILE A 62 -25.04 -17.30 -3.12
C ILE A 62 -26.01 -16.11 -2.97
N HIS A 63 -25.72 -14.97 -3.59
CA HIS A 63 -26.62 -13.82 -3.58
C HIS A 63 -27.96 -14.11 -4.27
N ASP A 64 -27.98 -14.90 -5.34
CA ASP A 64 -29.22 -15.33 -6.00
C ASP A 64 -30.12 -16.16 -5.06
N LEU A 65 -29.53 -16.89 -4.10
CA LEU A 65 -30.23 -17.66 -3.09
C LEU A 65 -30.59 -16.84 -1.84
N LEU A 66 -29.84 -15.77 -1.57
CA LEU A 66 -29.96 -14.90 -0.39
C LEU A 66 -29.91 -13.41 -0.82
N PRO A 67 -30.93 -12.90 -1.55
CA PRO A 67 -30.86 -11.60 -2.23
C PRO A 67 -30.89 -10.39 -1.29
N ASP A 68 -31.31 -10.58 -0.03
CA ASP A 68 -31.36 -9.52 0.97
C ASP A 68 -30.05 -9.42 1.78
N GLU A 69 -29.06 -10.26 1.50
CA GLU A 69 -27.79 -10.31 2.22
C GLU A 69 -26.65 -9.59 1.50
N TYR A 70 -25.71 -9.06 2.28
CA TYR A 70 -24.38 -8.74 1.76
C TYR A 70 -23.62 -10.05 1.57
N VAL A 71 -23.25 -10.39 0.32
CA VAL A 71 -22.59 -11.66 0.01
C VAL A 71 -21.17 -11.43 -0.48
N LEU A 72 -20.21 -12.05 0.21
CA LEU A 72 -18.77 -11.97 -0.08
C LEU A 72 -18.27 -13.28 -0.68
N GLY A 73 -17.86 -13.25 -1.94
CA GLY A 73 -17.09 -14.30 -2.59
C GLY A 73 -15.59 -14.01 -2.53
N ASP A 74 -14.78 -15.07 -2.56
CA ASP A 74 -13.33 -14.95 -2.59
C ASP A 74 -12.64 -15.91 -3.56
N ASP A 75 -11.48 -15.48 -4.05
CA ASP A 75 -10.50 -16.36 -4.66
C ASP A 75 -9.09 -15.99 -4.20
N SER A 76 -8.42 -16.94 -3.53
CA SER A 76 -7.12 -16.74 -2.88
C SER A 76 -6.09 -17.72 -3.45
N GLY A 77 -4.88 -17.24 -3.72
CA GLY A 77 -3.77 -18.05 -4.24
C GLY A 77 -2.46 -17.76 -3.52
N MET A 78 -1.57 -18.76 -3.51
CA MET A 78 -0.17 -18.62 -3.08
C MET A 78 0.73 -18.81 -4.28
N PHE A 79 1.56 -17.84 -4.62
CA PHE A 79 2.40 -17.83 -5.82
C PHE A 79 3.83 -17.98 -5.36
N LEU A 80 4.40 -19.18 -5.55
CA LEU A 80 5.73 -19.51 -5.04
C LEU A 80 6.73 -19.55 -6.19
N SER A 81 7.79 -18.74 -6.10
CA SER A 81 8.68 -18.40 -7.23
C SER A 81 9.38 -19.62 -7.84
N ALA A 82 9.80 -20.58 -7.00
CA ALA A 82 10.50 -21.78 -7.46
C ALA A 82 9.60 -22.81 -8.16
N PHE A 83 8.27 -22.72 -8.01
CA PHE A 83 7.31 -23.69 -8.54
C PHE A 83 6.05 -23.01 -9.10
N PRO A 84 6.19 -22.10 -10.07
CA PRO A 84 5.08 -21.26 -10.54
C PRO A 84 3.97 -22.05 -11.24
N ASP A 85 4.28 -23.22 -11.80
CA ASP A 85 3.28 -24.07 -12.47
C ASP A 85 2.48 -24.95 -11.48
N ARG A 86 2.93 -25.05 -10.23
CA ARG A 86 2.34 -25.93 -9.21
C ARG A 86 1.49 -25.17 -8.20
N PHE A 87 1.83 -23.91 -7.98
CA PHE A 87 1.17 -23.03 -7.02
C PHE A 87 0.59 -21.81 -7.72
N GLY A 88 -0.33 -21.15 -7.05
CA GLY A 88 -1.13 -20.04 -7.55
C GLY A 88 -2.61 -20.40 -7.40
N LEU A 89 -3.39 -20.19 -8.46
CA LEU A 89 -4.82 -20.52 -8.50
C LEU A 89 -5.08 -22.03 -8.57
N VAL A 90 -4.08 -22.80 -8.99
CA VAL A 90 -4.15 -24.26 -9.10
C VAL A 90 -3.80 -24.98 -7.80
N THR A 91 -3.37 -24.27 -6.76
CA THR A 91 -2.85 -24.89 -5.51
C THR A 91 -3.85 -25.86 -4.88
N GLY A 92 -5.12 -25.46 -4.76
CA GLY A 92 -6.15 -26.34 -4.20
C GLY A 92 -6.40 -27.60 -5.05
N ARG A 93 -6.14 -27.56 -6.35
CA ARG A 93 -6.23 -28.71 -7.25
C ARG A 93 -5.03 -29.63 -7.08
N GLU A 94 -3.83 -29.06 -6.90
CA GLU A 94 -2.62 -29.83 -6.61
C GLU A 94 -2.79 -30.62 -5.31
N PHE A 95 -3.27 -29.99 -4.23
CA PHE A 95 -3.51 -30.70 -2.97
C PHE A 95 -4.59 -31.77 -3.07
N LYS A 96 -5.69 -31.50 -3.79
CA LYS A 96 -6.72 -32.52 -4.08
C LYS A 96 -6.19 -33.68 -4.91
N ARG A 97 -5.35 -33.42 -5.92
CA ARG A 97 -4.71 -34.44 -6.76
C ARG A 97 -3.77 -35.33 -5.94
N LEU A 98 -3.05 -34.74 -4.99
CA LEU A 98 -2.15 -35.45 -4.08
C LEU A 98 -2.89 -36.11 -2.92
N ASN A 99 -4.18 -35.79 -2.72
CA ASN A 99 -5.07 -36.39 -1.74
C ASN A 99 -4.53 -36.30 -0.30
N PHE A 100 -4.05 -35.11 0.09
CA PHE A 100 -3.57 -34.88 1.45
C PHE A 100 -4.71 -34.99 2.48
N ALA A 101 -4.42 -35.68 3.58
CA ALA A 101 -5.39 -35.96 4.64
C ALA A 101 -5.56 -34.80 5.64
N SER A 102 -4.63 -33.84 5.65
CA SER A 102 -4.64 -32.71 6.60
C SER A 102 -3.82 -31.53 6.08
N VAL A 103 -4.09 -30.35 6.65
CA VAL A 103 -3.26 -29.15 6.47
C VAL A 103 -1.80 -29.41 6.85
N GLN A 104 -1.55 -30.19 7.91
CA GLN A 104 -0.18 -30.52 8.32
C GLN A 104 0.56 -31.31 7.23
N ALA A 105 -0.14 -32.18 6.50
CA ALA A 105 0.44 -32.89 5.37
C ALA A 105 0.71 -31.94 4.18
N GLU A 106 -0.19 -30.99 3.91
CA GLU A 106 0.03 -29.94 2.90
C GLU A 106 1.26 -29.07 3.25
N ASN A 107 1.36 -28.66 4.52
CA ASN A 107 2.49 -27.89 5.03
C ASN A 107 3.80 -28.68 4.87
N GLN A 108 3.84 -29.93 5.33
CA GLN A 108 5.03 -30.77 5.27
C GLN A 108 5.48 -30.97 3.82
N TYR A 109 4.54 -31.21 2.92
CA TYR A 109 4.84 -31.36 1.50
C TYR A 109 5.51 -30.11 0.89
N ILE A 110 5.03 -28.91 1.22
CA ILE A 110 5.68 -27.67 0.76
C ILE A 110 7.07 -27.54 1.40
N LEU A 111 7.22 -27.79 2.70
CA LEU A 111 8.52 -27.74 3.36
C LEU A 111 9.53 -28.70 2.72
N ASP A 112 9.09 -29.92 2.39
CA ASP A 112 9.91 -30.95 1.73
C ASP A 112 10.34 -30.52 0.33
N LEU A 113 9.42 -29.95 -0.47
CA LEU A 113 9.75 -29.40 -1.79
C LEU A 113 10.83 -28.33 -1.71
N TYR A 114 10.84 -27.55 -0.64
CA TYR A 114 11.76 -26.44 -0.45
C TYR A 114 13.05 -26.83 0.28
N GLN A 115 13.29 -28.08 0.67
CA GLN A 115 14.52 -28.48 1.38
C GLN A 115 15.80 -28.19 0.56
N ALA A 116 15.75 -28.38 -0.76
CA ALA A 116 16.88 -28.19 -1.67
C ALA A 116 16.78 -26.93 -2.54
N VAL A 117 15.82 -26.04 -2.25
CA VAL A 117 15.54 -24.85 -3.07
C VAL A 117 16.18 -23.62 -2.44
N GLY A 118 17.02 -22.93 -3.21
CA GLY A 118 17.66 -21.68 -2.79
C GLY A 118 16.71 -20.48 -2.75
N ASP A 119 15.86 -20.34 -3.77
CA ASP A 119 14.85 -19.28 -3.81
C ASP A 119 13.56 -19.72 -3.09
N ARG A 120 13.36 -19.21 -1.88
CA ARG A 120 12.20 -19.51 -1.05
C ARG A 120 11.07 -18.49 -1.21
N SER A 121 11.22 -17.50 -2.09
CA SER A 121 10.31 -16.36 -2.21
C SER A 121 8.95 -16.75 -2.81
N GLY A 122 7.97 -15.90 -2.51
CA GLY A 122 6.63 -15.97 -3.07
C GLY A 122 5.77 -14.80 -2.59
N TYR A 123 4.50 -14.84 -2.95
CA TYR A 123 3.50 -13.93 -2.41
C TYR A 123 2.14 -14.61 -2.32
N LEU A 124 1.31 -14.13 -1.41
CA LEU A 124 -0.09 -14.50 -1.31
C LEU A 124 -0.95 -13.42 -1.96
N SER A 125 -2.06 -13.78 -2.59
CA SER A 125 -3.02 -12.86 -3.20
C SER A 125 -4.44 -13.30 -2.90
N ALA A 126 -5.31 -12.37 -2.50
CA ALA A 126 -6.74 -12.58 -2.32
C ALA A 126 -7.51 -11.55 -3.15
N ILE A 127 -8.50 -12.03 -3.89
CA ILE A 127 -9.56 -11.21 -4.48
C ILE A 127 -10.84 -11.45 -3.71
N PHE A 128 -11.49 -10.36 -3.30
CA PHE A 128 -12.82 -10.36 -2.72
C PHE A 128 -13.79 -9.69 -3.68
N VAL A 129 -14.97 -10.26 -3.81
CA VAL A 129 -16.11 -9.67 -4.51
C VAL A 129 -17.29 -9.66 -3.57
N LEU A 130 -17.73 -8.48 -3.18
CA LEU A 130 -18.91 -8.26 -2.36
C LEU A 130 -20.07 -7.79 -3.24
N ILE A 131 -21.23 -8.40 -3.07
CA ILE A 131 -22.50 -7.97 -3.67
C ILE A 131 -23.39 -7.47 -2.55
N THR A 132 -23.89 -6.23 -2.66
CA THR A 132 -24.84 -5.66 -1.71
C THR A 132 -26.27 -6.10 -2.04
N PRO A 133 -27.23 -5.99 -1.12
CA PRO A 133 -28.65 -6.27 -1.40
C PRO A 133 -29.22 -5.46 -2.58
N GLU A 134 -28.68 -4.27 -2.82
CA GLU A 134 -29.01 -3.41 -3.98
C GLU A 134 -28.26 -3.81 -5.26
N GLN A 135 -27.56 -4.94 -5.26
CA GLN A 135 -26.76 -5.49 -6.36
C GLN A 135 -25.56 -4.63 -6.76
N HIS A 136 -25.05 -3.78 -5.87
CA HIS A 136 -23.77 -3.13 -6.13
C HIS A 136 -22.63 -4.12 -5.96
N ILE A 137 -21.72 -4.16 -6.93
CA ILE A 137 -20.54 -5.04 -6.91
C ILE A 137 -19.33 -4.23 -6.47
N LEU A 138 -18.71 -4.64 -5.37
CA LEU A 138 -17.46 -4.10 -4.86
C LEU A 138 -16.38 -5.19 -4.98
N ILE A 139 -15.24 -4.84 -5.57
CA ILE A 139 -14.12 -5.76 -5.76
C ILE A 139 -12.95 -5.23 -4.96
N SER A 140 -12.21 -6.08 -4.25
CA SER A 140 -10.94 -5.69 -3.63
C SER A 140 -9.86 -6.75 -3.84
N GLN A 141 -8.61 -6.30 -3.80
CA GLN A 141 -7.43 -7.16 -3.83
C GLN A 141 -6.55 -6.88 -2.62
N GLY A 142 -5.95 -7.92 -2.08
CA GLY A 142 -4.81 -7.79 -1.18
C GLY A 142 -3.70 -8.74 -1.59
N ARG A 143 -2.45 -8.30 -1.41
CA ARG A 143 -1.25 -9.10 -1.64
C ARG A 143 -0.32 -8.98 -0.44
N GLY A 144 0.40 -10.04 -0.09
CA GLY A 144 1.45 -10.01 0.92
C GLY A 144 2.63 -10.88 0.50
N GLY A 145 3.83 -10.33 0.57
CA GLY A 145 5.07 -11.08 0.35
C GLY A 145 5.22 -12.20 1.35
N VAL A 146 5.85 -13.30 0.94
CA VAL A 146 6.22 -14.38 1.85
C VAL A 146 7.49 -15.06 1.36
N ALA A 147 8.16 -15.75 2.26
CA ALA A 147 9.02 -16.86 1.90
C ALA A 147 8.51 -18.15 2.55
N VAL A 148 8.86 -19.29 1.98
CA VAL A 148 8.60 -20.59 2.61
C VAL A 148 9.59 -20.76 3.77
N SER A 149 9.09 -20.94 4.99
CA SER A 149 9.89 -21.21 6.19
C SER A 149 10.61 -22.57 6.09
N THR A 150 11.61 -22.81 6.93
CA THR A 150 12.25 -24.12 7.07
C THR A 150 11.44 -25.10 7.93
N GLU A 151 10.52 -24.57 8.73
CA GLU A 151 9.67 -25.32 9.65
C GLU A 151 8.35 -24.56 9.88
N ALA A 152 7.32 -25.27 10.35
CA ALA A 152 6.05 -24.66 10.72
C ALA A 152 6.12 -24.02 12.14
N ARG A 153 5.67 -22.78 12.30
CA ARG A 153 5.64 -22.04 13.58
C ARG A 153 4.35 -21.21 13.74
N GLY A 154 4.07 -20.74 14.95
CA GLY A 154 3.01 -19.75 15.25
C GLY A 154 1.71 -20.31 15.83
N GLU A 155 0.94 -19.42 16.47
CA GLU A 155 -0.29 -19.74 17.23
C GLU A 155 -1.50 -18.85 16.85
N PHE A 156 -1.26 -17.69 16.24
CA PHE A 156 -2.29 -16.70 15.83
C PHE A 156 -2.86 -16.94 14.42
N GLY A 157 -2.39 -17.99 13.73
CA GLY A 157 -2.85 -18.41 12.41
C GLY A 157 -3.02 -19.91 12.34
N LEU A 158 -3.83 -20.37 11.38
CA LEU A 158 -4.05 -21.78 11.09
C LEU A 158 -3.69 -22.04 9.62
N GLY A 159 -3.64 -23.31 9.21
CA GLY A 159 -3.42 -23.59 7.79
C GLY A 159 -1.95 -23.50 7.40
N LEU A 160 -1.75 -22.90 6.23
CA LEU A 160 -0.43 -22.67 5.63
C LEU A 160 0.25 -21.42 6.19
N ASP A 161 -0.46 -20.58 6.93
CA ASP A 161 0.11 -19.37 7.56
C ASP A 161 1.26 -19.71 8.52
N THR A 162 1.35 -20.96 8.98
CA THR A 162 2.44 -21.46 9.84
C THR A 162 3.75 -21.68 9.09
N ILE A 163 3.73 -21.82 7.76
CA ILE A 163 4.93 -22.08 6.95
C ILE A 163 5.33 -20.90 6.07
N PHE A 164 4.57 -19.82 6.07
CA PHE A 164 4.89 -18.61 5.31
C PHE A 164 5.50 -17.56 6.23
N VAL A 165 6.81 -17.31 6.04
CA VAL A 165 7.57 -16.31 6.77
C VAL A 165 7.50 -14.96 6.07
N THR A 166 7.32 -13.92 6.87
CA THR A 166 7.33 -12.52 6.45
C THR A 166 8.74 -11.95 6.44
N GLU A 167 8.93 -10.72 5.95
CA GLU A 167 10.23 -10.05 5.98
C GLU A 167 10.75 -9.82 7.42
N THR A 168 9.87 -9.89 8.43
CA THR A 168 10.27 -9.82 9.85
C THR A 168 10.93 -11.10 10.37
N GLY A 169 10.99 -12.17 9.59
CA GLY A 169 11.42 -13.50 10.03
C GLY A 169 10.38 -14.29 10.82
N LYS A 170 9.22 -13.68 11.10
CA LYS A 170 8.06 -14.33 11.71
C LYS A 170 7.16 -14.94 10.64
N THR A 171 6.61 -16.11 10.92
CA THR A 171 5.51 -16.67 10.15
C THR A 171 4.26 -15.82 10.26
N ILE A 172 3.35 -15.89 9.28
CA ILE A 172 2.06 -15.19 9.35
C ILE A 172 1.31 -15.60 10.62
N ALA A 173 1.40 -16.88 11.01
CA ALA A 173 0.79 -17.39 12.25
C ALA A 173 1.47 -16.88 13.55
N GLU A 174 2.63 -16.24 13.48
CA GLU A 174 3.26 -15.56 14.63
C GLU A 174 2.85 -14.08 14.74
N LEU A 175 2.16 -13.52 13.73
CA LEU A 175 1.66 -12.16 13.74
C LEU A 175 0.30 -12.08 14.45
N THR A 176 0.08 -11.06 15.27
CA THR A 176 -1.25 -10.78 15.84
C THR A 176 -2.27 -10.54 14.72
N THR A 177 -3.56 -10.73 14.98
CA THR A 177 -4.63 -10.48 13.99
C THR A 177 -4.55 -9.07 13.38
N LEU A 178 -4.20 -8.06 14.19
CA LEU A 178 -4.03 -6.69 13.72
C LEU A 178 -2.80 -6.51 12.81
N ALA A 179 -1.69 -7.19 13.13
CA ALA A 179 -0.52 -7.19 12.25
C ALA A 179 -0.81 -7.94 10.93
N GLN A 180 -1.50 -9.08 11.01
CA GLN A 180 -1.96 -9.82 9.83
C GLN A 180 -2.90 -8.97 8.97
N LEU A 181 -3.80 -8.17 9.56
CA LEU A 181 -4.70 -7.27 8.82
C LEU A 181 -3.93 -6.31 7.90
N ASN A 182 -2.77 -5.84 8.34
CA ASN A 182 -1.94 -4.89 7.59
C ASN A 182 -0.96 -5.55 6.61
N TYR A 183 -0.71 -6.83 6.75
CA TYR A 183 0.33 -7.55 6.01
C TYR A 183 -0.23 -8.60 5.05
N GLN A 184 -1.07 -9.48 5.58
CA GLN A 184 -1.57 -10.66 4.90
C GLN A 184 -2.54 -10.27 3.78
N HIS A 185 -2.51 -10.99 2.66
CA HIS A 185 -3.38 -10.79 1.50
C HIS A 185 -4.87 -10.65 1.84
N ARG A 186 -5.46 -11.55 2.64
CA ARG A 186 -6.87 -11.47 3.07
C ARG A 186 -7.14 -10.31 4.00
N GLY A 187 -6.23 -10.03 4.93
CA GLY A 187 -6.29 -8.85 5.78
C GLY A 187 -6.37 -7.55 4.96
N ARG A 188 -5.46 -7.39 4.00
CA ARG A 188 -5.43 -6.25 3.07
C ARG A 188 -6.68 -6.16 2.20
N ALA A 189 -7.16 -7.28 1.66
CA ALA A 189 -8.42 -7.33 0.90
C ALA A 189 -9.64 -6.94 1.77
N THR A 190 -9.64 -7.35 3.05
CA THR A 190 -10.67 -6.95 4.03
C THR A 190 -10.66 -5.45 4.25
N LYS A 191 -9.50 -4.84 4.53
CA LYS A 191 -9.41 -3.37 4.68
C LYS A 191 -10.00 -2.65 3.47
N SER A 192 -9.62 -3.08 2.26
CA SER A 192 -10.07 -2.48 1.01
C SER A 192 -11.56 -2.69 0.74
N ILE A 193 -12.20 -3.79 1.19
CA ILE A 193 -13.64 -3.97 0.98
C ILE A 193 -14.47 -3.17 1.99
N ILE A 194 -14.04 -3.10 3.25
CA ILE A 194 -14.70 -2.30 4.31
C ILE A 194 -14.68 -0.82 3.95
N ALA A 195 -13.53 -0.34 3.49
CA ALA A 195 -13.36 0.96 2.88
C ALA A 195 -14.40 1.29 1.81
N LYS A 196 -14.53 0.41 0.81
CA LYS A 196 -15.48 0.57 -0.30
C LYS A 196 -16.94 0.61 0.21
N LEU A 197 -17.27 -0.17 1.26
CA LEU A 197 -18.58 -0.14 1.92
C LEU A 197 -18.89 1.18 2.65
N GLN A 198 -17.88 1.81 3.25
CA GLN A 198 -18.05 3.09 3.96
C GLN A 198 -18.29 4.27 3.00
N GLY A 199 -18.08 4.08 1.69
CA GLY A 199 -18.18 5.13 0.70
C GLY A 199 -16.95 6.04 0.64
N ASP A 200 -15.86 5.68 1.35
CA ASP A 200 -14.56 6.34 1.30
C ASP A 200 -13.85 5.98 -0.03
N ARG A 201 -14.41 6.44 -1.15
CA ARG A 201 -14.07 6.00 -2.52
C ARG A 201 -12.91 6.78 -3.12
N VAL A 202 -11.84 7.03 -2.36
CA VAL A 202 -10.64 7.66 -2.89
C VAL A 202 -9.56 6.60 -3.04
N VAL A 203 -9.38 6.14 -4.27
CA VAL A 203 -8.35 5.17 -4.67
C VAL A 203 -7.25 5.89 -5.44
N TRP A 204 -6.01 5.50 -5.16
CA TRP A 204 -4.85 5.89 -5.97
C TRP A 204 -4.39 4.71 -6.82
N GLU A 205 -4.53 4.85 -8.13
CA GLU A 205 -4.06 3.86 -9.11
C GLU A 205 -2.58 4.08 -9.41
N ALA A 206 -1.80 3.00 -9.26
CA ALA A 206 -0.38 3.01 -9.56
C ALA A 206 0.03 1.71 -10.23
N ASN A 207 0.23 1.73 -11.54
CA ASN A 207 0.74 0.59 -12.31
C ASN A 207 -0.05 -0.72 -12.11
N GLY A 208 -1.39 -0.63 -12.06
CA GLY A 208 -2.28 -1.78 -11.82
C GLY A 208 -2.54 -2.09 -10.34
N HIS A 209 -1.92 -1.33 -9.42
CA HIS A 209 -2.25 -1.36 -8.00
C HIS A 209 -3.34 -0.36 -7.66
N GLU A 210 -4.31 -0.76 -6.84
CA GLU A 210 -5.28 0.14 -6.19
C GLU A 210 -4.85 0.38 -4.74
N LEU A 211 -4.42 1.60 -4.44
CA LEU A 211 -4.06 2.04 -3.10
C LEU A 211 -5.23 2.77 -2.46
N GLY A 212 -5.94 2.05 -1.59
CA GLY A 212 -6.97 2.61 -0.72
C GLY A 212 -6.36 3.46 0.40
N GLN A 213 -7.07 4.52 0.78
CA GLN A 213 -6.55 5.50 1.74
C GLN A 213 -7.08 5.31 3.18
N GLU A 214 -7.74 4.19 3.45
CA GLU A 214 -8.71 4.07 4.54
C GLU A 214 -8.06 3.67 5.86
N THR A 215 -6.91 3.02 5.80
CA THR A 215 -6.02 2.79 6.96
C THR A 215 -4.74 3.59 6.91
N GLY A 216 -4.70 4.64 6.10
CA GLY A 216 -3.48 5.36 5.78
C GLY A 216 -2.52 4.54 4.90
N ILE A 217 -2.01 5.21 3.88
CA ILE A 217 -0.97 4.72 2.98
C ILE A 217 0.38 5.09 3.61
N ILE A 218 1.14 4.09 4.06
CA ILE A 218 2.45 4.30 4.65
C ILE A 218 3.50 4.30 3.56
N TYR A 219 4.17 5.44 3.42
CA TYR A 219 5.07 5.74 2.33
C TYR A 219 6.49 5.89 2.92
N GLY A 220 7.25 4.80 2.88
CA GLY A 220 8.57 4.68 3.50
C GLY A 220 9.66 5.37 2.67
N VAL A 221 10.44 6.24 3.29
CA VAL A 221 11.53 6.97 2.62
C VAL A 221 12.81 6.12 2.61
N LEU A 222 13.37 5.87 1.42
CA LEU A 222 14.64 5.18 1.20
C LEU A 222 15.60 6.08 0.42
N ASN A 223 16.51 6.76 1.13
CA ASN A 223 17.51 7.62 0.50
C ASN A 223 18.73 6.80 0.07
N VAL A 224 19.04 6.77 -1.23
CA VAL A 224 20.20 6.06 -1.80
C VAL A 224 21.34 7.00 -2.21
N SER A 225 21.27 8.26 -1.78
CA SER A 225 22.30 9.28 -2.02
C SER A 225 23.42 9.23 -0.97
N PRO A 226 24.68 9.52 -1.32
CA PRO A 226 25.76 9.65 -0.35
C PRO A 226 25.54 10.74 0.72
N ASP A 227 24.89 11.85 0.36
CA ASP A 227 24.71 13.02 1.24
C ASP A 227 23.65 12.84 2.35
N SER A 228 23.06 11.64 2.46
CA SER A 228 22.08 11.30 3.51
C SER A 228 22.70 11.10 4.90
N PHE A 229 24.05 11.17 5.02
CA PHE A 229 24.86 11.05 6.25
C PHE A 229 24.32 11.79 7.49
N TYR A 230 23.50 12.83 7.31
CA TYR A 230 22.83 13.56 8.39
C TYR A 230 21.72 12.79 9.14
N ASN A 231 21.59 11.47 8.96
CA ASN A 231 20.71 10.57 9.75
C ASN A 231 21.48 9.41 10.44
N GLY A 232 22.81 9.33 10.32
CA GLY A 232 23.58 8.20 10.85
C GLY A 232 23.44 6.88 10.06
N GLU A 233 22.69 6.87 8.96
CA GLU A 233 22.63 5.75 8.01
C GLU A 233 23.74 5.94 6.98
N ALA A 234 24.67 4.98 6.90
CA ALA A 234 25.72 4.99 5.90
C ALA A 234 25.12 4.97 4.48
N VAL A 235 25.85 5.49 3.50
CA VAL A 235 25.56 5.23 2.07
C VAL A 235 25.50 3.73 1.90
N GLY A 236 24.29 3.24 1.75
CA GLY A 236 24.09 1.82 1.56
C GLY A 236 24.69 1.42 0.23
N THR A 237 25.46 0.33 0.20
CA THR A 237 25.53 -0.47 -1.02
C THR A 237 24.10 -0.81 -1.46
N VAL A 238 23.91 -1.22 -2.73
CA VAL A 238 22.60 -1.71 -3.20
C VAL A 238 22.00 -2.71 -2.20
N ALA A 239 22.81 -3.63 -1.68
CA ALA A 239 22.41 -4.61 -0.68
C ALA A 239 21.90 -3.99 0.64
N GLN A 240 22.55 -2.93 1.14
CA GLN A 240 22.09 -2.24 2.36
C GLN A 240 20.76 -1.49 2.12
N SER A 241 20.61 -0.84 0.96
CA SER A 241 19.38 -0.14 0.60
C SER A 241 18.20 -1.12 0.47
N VAL A 242 18.46 -2.28 -0.14
CA VAL A 242 17.50 -3.37 -0.28
C VAL A 242 17.14 -3.99 1.07
N ALA A 243 18.11 -4.16 1.97
CA ALA A 243 17.84 -4.62 3.34
C ALA A 243 16.95 -3.63 4.11
N GLN A 244 17.19 -2.33 3.96
CA GLN A 244 16.34 -1.29 4.56
C GLN A 244 14.93 -1.30 3.96
N ALA A 245 14.80 -1.41 2.63
CA ALA A 245 13.49 -1.56 1.97
C ALA A 245 12.72 -2.79 2.49
N THR A 246 13.42 -3.92 2.63
CA THR A 246 12.88 -5.16 3.18
C THR A 246 12.36 -4.94 4.60
N GLN A 247 13.13 -4.25 5.45
CA GLN A 247 12.68 -3.90 6.80
C GLN A 247 11.48 -2.95 6.80
N GLN A 248 11.44 -1.95 5.92
CA GLN A 248 10.30 -1.05 5.80
C GLN A 248 9.02 -1.78 5.36
N LEU A 249 9.10 -2.73 4.42
CA LEU A 249 7.98 -3.60 4.06
C LEU A 249 7.52 -4.43 5.28
N ALA A 250 8.48 -4.98 6.02
CA ALA A 250 8.24 -5.73 7.26
C ALA A 250 7.52 -4.89 8.34
N ASP A 251 7.89 -3.61 8.45
CA ASP A 251 7.31 -2.65 9.39
C ASP A 251 5.93 -2.13 8.93
N GLY A 252 5.50 -2.50 7.73
CA GLY A 252 4.15 -2.24 7.22
C GLY A 252 4.06 -1.07 6.25
N ALA A 253 5.14 -0.73 5.54
CA ALA A 253 5.08 0.19 4.41
C ALA A 253 4.19 -0.36 3.29
N ASP A 254 3.35 0.50 2.71
CA ASP A 254 2.59 0.19 1.49
C ASP A 254 3.41 0.55 0.24
N ILE A 255 4.25 1.58 0.34
CA ILE A 255 5.10 2.09 -0.73
C ILE A 255 6.52 2.32 -0.18
N ILE A 256 7.53 1.94 -0.95
CA ILE A 256 8.93 2.30 -0.71
C ILE A 256 9.34 3.36 -1.73
N GLU A 257 9.81 4.51 -1.27
CA GLU A 257 10.29 5.59 -2.13
C GLU A 257 11.81 5.62 -2.20
N VAL A 258 12.33 5.38 -3.41
CA VAL A 258 13.76 5.43 -3.70
C VAL A 258 14.14 6.85 -4.15
N GLY A 259 14.99 7.52 -3.38
CA GLY A 259 15.50 8.87 -3.69
C GLY A 259 17.01 8.89 -3.95
N GLY A 260 17.43 9.21 -5.18
CA GLY A 260 18.84 9.25 -5.59
C GLY A 260 19.57 10.57 -5.30
N GLN A 261 18.81 11.63 -5.07
CA GLN A 261 19.30 12.99 -4.83
C GLN A 261 18.55 13.64 -3.66
N SER A 262 19.29 14.33 -2.78
CA SER A 262 18.69 15.17 -1.75
C SER A 262 18.02 16.39 -2.38
N THR A 263 16.83 16.77 -1.88
CA THR A 263 16.08 17.97 -2.29
C THR A 263 16.03 19.03 -1.16
N ARG A 264 16.83 18.81 -0.11
CA ARG A 264 16.95 19.73 1.03
C ARG A 264 17.58 21.06 0.61
N PRO A 265 17.21 22.21 1.21
CA PRO A 265 17.83 23.49 0.89
C PRO A 265 19.37 23.42 0.89
N GLY A 266 20.00 23.88 -0.20
CA GLY A 266 21.45 23.90 -0.35
C GLY A 266 22.10 22.59 -0.84
N PHE A 267 21.33 21.63 -1.35
CA PHE A 267 21.89 20.42 -1.98
C PHE A 267 22.70 20.74 -3.24
N LEU A 268 23.67 19.89 -3.57
CA LEU A 268 24.36 19.92 -4.86
C LEU A 268 23.61 19.04 -5.84
N GLU A 269 23.17 19.63 -6.95
CA GLU A 269 22.49 18.89 -8.01
C GLU A 269 23.45 17.93 -8.71
N ILE A 270 23.01 16.69 -8.90
CA ILE A 270 23.72 15.67 -9.66
C ILE A 270 23.12 15.52 -11.05
N THR A 271 23.89 14.94 -11.97
CA THR A 271 23.40 14.64 -13.32
C THR A 271 22.33 13.55 -13.30
N ALA A 272 21.47 13.51 -14.31
CA ALA A 272 20.48 12.43 -14.46
C ALA A 272 21.15 11.05 -14.54
N ALA A 273 22.30 10.95 -15.22
CA ALA A 273 23.06 9.70 -15.32
C ALA A 273 23.55 9.18 -13.96
N GLU A 274 24.04 10.08 -13.10
CA GLU A 274 24.44 9.72 -11.73
C GLU A 274 23.26 9.30 -10.87
N GLU A 275 22.11 9.97 -11.00
CA GLU A 275 20.90 9.61 -10.26
C GLU A 275 20.37 8.24 -10.70
N ILE A 276 20.31 7.98 -12.01
CA ILE A 276 19.95 6.68 -12.60
C ILE A 276 20.85 5.58 -12.05
N ALA A 277 22.16 5.79 -12.02
CA ALA A 277 23.13 4.81 -11.52
C ALA A 277 22.95 4.47 -10.03
N ARG A 278 22.30 5.35 -9.25
CA ARG A 278 21.96 5.12 -7.84
C ARG A 278 20.61 4.41 -7.68
N VAL A 279 19.58 4.88 -8.38
CA VAL A 279 18.19 4.42 -8.13
C VAL A 279 17.86 3.13 -8.86
N VAL A 280 18.27 2.97 -10.13
CA VAL A 280 17.84 1.83 -10.97
C VAL A 280 18.27 0.47 -10.39
N PRO A 281 19.53 0.27 -9.96
CA PRO A 281 19.94 -1.01 -9.39
C PRO A 281 19.16 -1.38 -8.12
N VAL A 282 18.82 -0.38 -7.29
CA VAL A 282 18.04 -0.60 -6.07
C VAL A 282 16.59 -0.96 -6.40
N ILE A 283 15.96 -0.28 -7.35
CA ILE A 283 14.59 -0.60 -7.80
C ILE A 283 14.53 -2.04 -8.33
N GLN A 284 15.47 -2.41 -9.22
CA GLN A 284 15.51 -3.74 -9.83
C GLN A 284 15.68 -4.84 -8.77
N GLU A 285 16.60 -4.66 -7.83
CA GLU A 285 16.85 -5.65 -6.79
C GLU A 285 15.67 -5.77 -5.81
N ILE A 286 15.03 -4.66 -5.44
CA ILE A 286 13.82 -4.70 -4.62
C ILE A 286 12.69 -5.42 -5.35
N LYS A 287 12.44 -5.12 -6.64
CA LYS A 287 11.39 -5.81 -7.41
C LYS A 287 11.72 -7.30 -7.65
N ALA A 288 12.99 -7.67 -7.73
CA ALA A 288 13.42 -9.05 -7.85
C ALA A 288 13.14 -9.85 -6.55
N LEU A 289 13.49 -9.29 -5.40
CA LEU A 289 13.28 -9.94 -4.10
C LEU A 289 11.84 -9.83 -3.58
N HIS A 290 11.17 -8.73 -3.90
CA HIS A 290 9.81 -8.39 -3.47
C HIS A 290 8.94 -7.99 -4.67
N PRO A 291 8.54 -8.92 -5.55
CA PRO A 291 7.78 -8.61 -6.77
C PRO A 291 6.44 -7.88 -6.53
N TYR A 292 5.91 -7.99 -5.32
CA TYR A 292 4.66 -7.36 -4.90
C TYR A 292 4.84 -5.92 -4.38
N ALA A 293 6.08 -5.49 -4.10
CA ALA A 293 6.36 -4.17 -3.54
C ALA A 293 6.02 -3.06 -4.55
N ILE A 294 5.37 -2.01 -4.05
CA ILE A 294 5.07 -0.81 -4.81
C ILE A 294 6.22 0.16 -4.61
N ILE A 295 6.90 0.51 -5.70
CA ILE A 295 8.09 1.35 -5.64
C ILE A 295 7.79 2.73 -6.21
N ALA A 296 8.01 3.75 -5.40
CA ALA A 296 8.00 5.14 -5.85
C ALA A 296 9.42 5.65 -6.06
N VAL A 297 9.57 6.64 -6.94
CA VAL A 297 10.86 7.29 -7.19
C VAL A 297 10.72 8.80 -7.01
N ASP A 298 11.54 9.36 -6.12
CA ASP A 298 11.61 10.80 -5.83
C ASP A 298 12.56 11.45 -6.84
N THR A 299 12.01 11.98 -7.93
CA THR A 299 12.78 12.67 -8.96
C THR A 299 11.95 13.69 -9.73
N TYR A 300 12.58 14.80 -10.09
CA TYR A 300 12.03 15.80 -11.01
C TYR A 300 12.70 15.73 -12.40
N LYS A 301 13.61 14.78 -12.66
CA LYS A 301 14.34 14.71 -13.93
C LYS A 301 13.68 13.74 -14.89
N TYR A 302 13.35 14.21 -16.10
CA TYR A 302 12.70 13.40 -17.14
C TYR A 302 13.44 12.07 -17.40
N ASP A 303 14.75 12.12 -17.63
CA ASP A 303 15.54 10.91 -17.99
C ASP A 303 15.55 9.88 -16.85
N VAL A 304 15.50 10.34 -15.59
CA VAL A 304 15.43 9.46 -14.41
C VAL A 304 14.05 8.82 -14.32
N MET A 305 12.97 9.57 -14.58
CA MET A 305 11.60 9.01 -14.62
C MET A 305 11.51 7.89 -15.65
N GLU A 306 12.00 8.12 -16.88
CA GLU A 306 11.96 7.14 -17.96
C GLU A 306 12.72 5.85 -17.58
N ALA A 307 13.95 5.99 -17.08
CA ALA A 307 14.78 4.87 -16.66
C ALA A 307 14.17 4.10 -15.46
N ALA A 308 13.58 4.81 -14.51
CA ALA A 308 13.00 4.19 -13.32
C ALA A 308 11.70 3.44 -13.63
N ILE A 309 10.86 3.97 -14.51
CA ILE A 309 9.66 3.26 -15.00
C ILE A 309 10.10 1.96 -15.70
N ALA A 310 11.12 2.02 -16.56
CA ALA A 310 11.67 0.84 -17.23
C ALA A 310 12.27 -0.18 -16.23
N ALA A 311 12.76 0.29 -15.08
CA ALA A 311 13.27 -0.56 -14.00
C ALA A 311 12.18 -1.20 -13.13
N GLY A 312 10.91 -0.79 -13.27
CA GLY A 312 9.78 -1.32 -12.53
C GLY A 312 9.24 -0.42 -11.42
N ALA A 313 9.53 0.88 -11.46
CA ALA A 313 8.86 1.85 -10.59
C ALA A 313 7.37 1.95 -10.92
N ASP A 314 6.54 2.00 -9.87
CA ASP A 314 5.09 2.01 -9.94
C ASP A 314 4.52 3.43 -9.76
N ILE A 315 5.28 4.32 -9.12
CA ILE A 315 4.91 5.70 -8.80
C ILE A 315 6.08 6.65 -9.10
N ILE A 316 5.78 7.82 -9.65
CA ILE A 316 6.72 8.95 -9.75
C ILE A 316 6.28 10.04 -8.77
N ASN A 317 7.19 10.44 -7.88
CA ASN A 317 7.04 11.59 -7.01
C ASN A 317 7.87 12.76 -7.55
N ASP A 318 7.20 13.84 -7.94
CA ASP A 318 7.84 15.02 -8.52
C ASP A 318 7.58 16.28 -7.68
N ILE A 319 8.65 16.78 -7.07
CA ILE A 319 8.64 18.03 -6.28
C ILE A 319 8.30 19.28 -7.10
N ASN A 320 8.27 19.21 -8.43
CA ASN A 320 7.86 20.30 -9.32
C ASN A 320 6.44 20.12 -9.87
N GLY A 321 5.74 19.06 -9.45
CA GLY A 321 4.38 18.77 -9.87
C GLY A 321 4.24 18.54 -11.37
N PHE A 322 5.29 18.07 -12.05
CA PHE A 322 5.34 17.80 -13.48
C PHE A 322 5.18 19.03 -14.39
N THR A 323 5.40 20.25 -13.86
CA THR A 323 5.14 21.51 -14.59
C THR A 323 6.37 22.13 -15.28
N ASP A 324 7.55 21.61 -15.02
CA ASP A 324 8.86 22.14 -15.40
C ASP A 324 9.43 21.55 -16.71
N ASP A 325 8.88 20.44 -17.22
CA ASP A 325 9.28 19.85 -18.50
C ASP A 325 8.09 19.16 -19.19
N ALA A 326 7.67 19.68 -20.35
CA ALA A 326 6.54 19.17 -21.11
C ALA A 326 6.71 17.70 -21.58
N ARG A 327 7.95 17.20 -21.69
CA ARG A 327 8.22 15.80 -22.06
C ARG A 327 7.67 14.83 -21.01
N LYS A 328 7.61 15.24 -19.73
CA LYS A 328 7.09 14.42 -18.62
C LYS A 328 5.66 13.98 -18.88
N LEU A 329 4.80 14.91 -19.33
CA LEU A 329 3.39 14.62 -19.60
C LEU A 329 3.23 13.61 -20.75
N VAL A 330 4.02 13.78 -21.82
CA VAL A 330 4.03 12.86 -22.96
C VAL A 330 4.46 11.44 -22.56
N LEU A 331 5.43 11.32 -21.65
CA LEU A 331 5.88 10.04 -21.10
C LEU A 331 4.78 9.41 -20.23
N LEU A 332 4.29 10.15 -19.23
CA LEU A 332 3.37 9.64 -18.19
C LEU A 332 1.97 9.30 -18.74
N ALA A 333 1.52 9.98 -19.80
CA ALA A 333 0.28 9.67 -20.51
C ALA A 333 0.32 8.28 -21.18
N LYS A 334 1.50 7.77 -21.54
CA LYS A 334 1.69 6.46 -22.18
C LYS A 334 1.90 5.31 -21.19
N THR A 335 1.92 5.60 -19.90
CA THR A 335 2.16 4.62 -18.84
C THR A 335 0.93 4.50 -17.93
N THR A 336 1.00 3.58 -16.98
CA THR A 336 -0.02 3.35 -15.94
C THR A 336 0.46 3.75 -14.55
N VAL A 337 1.67 4.29 -14.42
CA VAL A 337 2.28 4.63 -13.12
C VAL A 337 1.48 5.69 -12.38
N GLY A 338 1.50 5.63 -11.04
CA GLY A 338 0.93 6.67 -10.19
C GLY A 338 1.79 7.93 -10.19
N LEU A 339 1.17 9.08 -9.97
CA LEU A 339 1.82 10.39 -9.90
C LEU A 339 1.55 10.99 -8.52
N LEU A 340 2.61 11.46 -7.87
CA LEU A 340 2.51 12.32 -6.70
C LEU A 340 2.97 13.73 -7.09
N SER A 341 2.02 14.66 -7.13
CA SER A 341 2.25 16.04 -7.57
C SER A 341 2.40 16.97 -6.37
N MET A 342 3.55 17.63 -6.24
CA MET A 342 3.84 18.51 -5.10
C MET A 342 3.65 20.00 -5.43
N PHE A 343 2.95 20.72 -4.55
CA PHE A 343 2.96 22.18 -4.55
C PHE A 343 4.28 22.71 -3.97
N ASN A 344 5.07 23.41 -4.79
CA ASN A 344 6.39 23.91 -4.38
C ASN A 344 6.51 25.43 -4.58
N PRO A 345 6.27 26.23 -3.52
CA PRO A 345 6.32 27.69 -3.60
C PRO A 345 7.71 28.28 -3.37
N ARG A 346 8.74 27.47 -3.06
CA ARG A 346 10.06 27.92 -2.57
C ARG A 346 10.68 29.07 -3.37
N HIS A 347 10.52 29.05 -4.69
CA HIS A 347 11.08 30.05 -5.61
C HIS A 347 10.02 30.78 -6.44
N LYS A 348 8.74 30.70 -6.05
CA LYS A 348 7.62 31.28 -6.78
C LYS A 348 7.00 32.44 -5.97
N PRO A 349 6.42 33.45 -6.64
CA PRO A 349 5.59 34.42 -5.93
C PRO A 349 4.37 33.71 -5.33
N ILE A 350 4.10 33.98 -4.06
CA ILE A 350 2.90 33.55 -3.35
C ILE A 350 2.26 34.78 -2.69
N SER A 351 0.94 34.74 -2.56
CA SER A 351 0.16 35.72 -1.84
C SER A 351 0.30 35.54 -0.32
N LYS A 352 -0.40 36.38 0.45
CA LYS A 352 -0.51 36.18 1.91
C LYS A 352 -1.40 34.98 2.27
N ASP A 353 -2.30 34.59 1.37
CA ASP A 353 -3.21 33.46 1.56
C ASP A 353 -2.68 32.25 0.78
N ILE A 354 -1.71 31.56 1.40
CA ILE A 354 -1.10 30.37 0.81
C ILE A 354 -2.11 29.24 0.61
N SER A 355 -3.19 29.21 1.40
CA SER A 355 -4.27 28.23 1.23
C SER A 355 -5.00 28.45 -0.09
N ALA A 356 -5.35 29.70 -0.41
CA ALA A 356 -5.97 30.06 -1.69
C ALA A 356 -5.03 29.77 -2.87
N ASP A 357 -3.74 30.13 -2.76
CA ASP A 357 -2.77 29.87 -3.82
C ASP A 357 -2.59 28.36 -4.09
N MET A 358 -2.53 27.56 -3.02
CA MET A 358 -2.40 26.11 -3.12
C MET A 358 -3.63 25.47 -3.79
N LEU A 359 -4.84 25.90 -3.42
CA LEU A 359 -6.08 25.41 -4.02
C LEU A 359 -6.15 25.79 -5.51
N ALA A 360 -5.83 27.03 -5.86
CA ALA A 360 -5.78 27.48 -7.25
C ALA A 360 -4.76 26.65 -8.06
N TRP A 361 -3.55 26.48 -7.51
CA TRP A 361 -2.49 25.72 -8.17
C TRP A 361 -2.87 24.26 -8.41
N PHE A 362 -3.44 23.56 -7.42
CA PHE A 362 -3.87 22.16 -7.61
C PHE A 362 -5.03 22.05 -8.61
N SER A 363 -5.93 23.03 -8.66
CA SER A 363 -6.98 23.05 -9.67
C SER A 363 -6.40 23.12 -11.09
N GLU A 364 -5.43 24.01 -11.31
CA GLU A 364 -4.75 24.17 -12.60
C GLU A 364 -3.86 22.96 -12.95
N ASN A 365 -3.10 22.48 -11.97
CA ASN A 365 -2.18 21.35 -12.15
C ASN A 365 -2.93 20.08 -12.54
N LEU A 366 -4.03 19.77 -11.85
CA LEU A 366 -4.83 18.58 -12.16
C LEU A 366 -5.48 18.69 -13.54
N ALA A 367 -6.03 19.86 -13.89
CA ALA A 367 -6.58 20.08 -15.23
C ALA A 367 -5.53 19.86 -16.34
N CYS A 368 -4.30 20.33 -16.13
CA CYS A 368 -3.19 20.12 -17.07
C CYS A 368 -2.81 18.64 -17.22
N LEU A 369 -2.74 17.89 -16.11
CA LEU A 369 -2.46 16.46 -16.12
C LEU A 369 -3.58 15.69 -16.85
N GLU A 370 -4.84 16.03 -16.59
CA GLU A 370 -6.01 15.41 -17.21
C GLU A 370 -6.09 15.70 -18.72
N GLU A 371 -5.78 16.94 -19.15
CA GLU A 371 -5.72 17.32 -20.57
C GLU A 371 -4.63 16.55 -21.34
N ALA A 372 -3.53 16.20 -20.67
CA ALA A 372 -2.50 15.33 -21.22
C ALA A 372 -2.93 13.85 -21.32
N GLY A 373 -4.14 13.49 -20.88
CA GLY A 373 -4.67 12.12 -20.91
C GLY A 373 -4.31 11.28 -19.69
N ILE A 374 -3.78 11.88 -18.62
CA ILE A 374 -3.50 11.18 -17.37
C ILE A 374 -4.79 11.11 -16.56
N LYS A 375 -5.24 9.89 -16.25
CA LYS A 375 -6.44 9.67 -15.43
C LYS A 375 -6.27 10.28 -14.04
N ARG A 376 -7.30 10.95 -13.56
CA ARG A 376 -7.34 11.56 -12.23
C ARG A 376 -7.02 10.57 -11.11
N GLU A 377 -7.49 9.34 -11.24
CA GLU A 377 -7.31 8.25 -10.28
C GLU A 377 -5.83 7.87 -10.09
N ARG A 378 -4.95 8.23 -11.02
CA ARG A 378 -3.51 8.03 -10.91
C ARG A 378 -2.79 9.09 -10.10
N ILE A 379 -3.47 10.17 -9.70
CA ILE A 379 -2.82 11.35 -9.11
C ILE A 379 -3.06 11.40 -7.60
N ALA A 380 -2.01 11.66 -6.83
CA ALA A 380 -2.05 12.03 -5.42
C ALA A 380 -1.40 13.42 -5.22
N LEU A 381 -1.72 14.08 -4.11
CA LEU A 381 -1.36 15.48 -3.85
C LEU A 381 -0.37 15.58 -2.70
N ASP A 382 0.73 16.31 -2.88
CA ASP A 382 1.62 16.71 -1.79
C ASP A 382 1.53 18.23 -1.56
N PRO A 383 1.04 18.69 -0.40
CA PRO A 383 1.00 20.12 -0.07
C PRO A 383 2.38 20.79 -0.07
N GLY A 384 3.48 20.04 0.00
CA GLY A 384 4.85 20.55 -0.08
C GLY A 384 5.38 21.19 1.19
N ILE A 385 4.91 20.75 2.37
CA ILE A 385 5.31 21.34 3.66
C ILE A 385 6.83 21.30 3.82
N GLY A 386 7.47 22.39 4.27
CA GLY A 386 8.92 22.55 4.30
C GLY A 386 9.55 22.98 2.96
N TYR A 387 8.73 23.23 1.94
CA TYR A 387 9.07 23.96 0.73
C TYR A 387 8.42 25.35 0.69
N SER A 388 7.94 25.84 1.83
CA SER A 388 7.52 27.23 2.00
C SER A 388 8.59 28.21 1.49
N LYS A 389 8.11 29.36 1.03
CA LYS A 389 8.99 30.42 0.54
C LYS A 389 9.86 30.90 1.70
N ASP A 390 11.16 31.01 1.44
CA ASP A 390 12.17 31.42 2.42
C ASP A 390 12.23 30.55 3.69
N SER A 391 11.68 29.32 3.65
CA SER A 391 11.57 28.41 4.81
C SER A 391 10.80 29.01 6.00
N ASP A 392 9.71 29.73 5.75
CA ASP A 392 8.84 30.34 6.77
C ASP A 392 7.95 29.30 7.46
N VAL A 393 8.12 29.12 8.77
CA VAL A 393 7.31 28.19 9.57
C VAL A 393 5.83 28.55 9.63
N HIS A 394 5.45 29.82 9.56
CA HIS A 394 4.03 30.20 9.57
C HIS A 394 3.35 29.78 8.26
N GLN A 395 4.09 29.81 7.15
CA GLN A 395 3.62 29.24 5.88
C GLN A 395 3.51 27.72 5.98
N ASP A 396 4.51 27.02 6.54
CA ASP A 396 4.42 25.56 6.75
C ASP A 396 3.19 25.17 7.59
N LEU A 397 2.88 25.91 8.66
CA LEU A 397 1.69 25.70 9.48
C LEU A 397 0.39 25.98 8.72
N ALA A 398 0.35 27.04 7.90
CA ALA A 398 -0.80 27.32 7.04
C ALA A 398 -1.01 26.23 5.98
N MET A 399 0.07 25.68 5.41
CA MET A 399 0.03 24.54 4.50
C MET A 399 -0.51 23.28 5.20
N MET A 400 -0.05 22.99 6.43
CA MET A 400 -0.61 21.90 7.25
C MET A 400 -2.11 22.10 7.53
N ASN A 401 -2.54 23.33 7.81
CA ASN A 401 -3.94 23.64 8.06
C ASN A 401 -4.83 23.49 6.80
N THR A 402 -4.26 23.74 5.62
CA THR A 402 -4.95 23.65 4.31
C THR A 402 -5.28 22.22 3.89
N VAL A 403 -4.63 21.21 4.47
CA VAL A 403 -4.82 19.79 4.14
C VAL A 403 -6.29 19.38 4.03
N GLY A 404 -7.13 19.80 4.98
CA GLY A 404 -8.55 19.45 4.97
C GLY A 404 -9.31 20.02 3.78
N ASN A 405 -8.89 21.18 3.28
CA ASN A 405 -9.50 21.81 2.11
C ASN A 405 -9.13 21.05 0.84
N LEU A 406 -7.93 20.46 0.76
CA LEU A 406 -7.50 19.68 -0.41
C LEU A 406 -8.36 18.42 -0.64
N THR A 407 -9.11 17.96 0.36
CA THR A 407 -10.01 16.81 0.22
C THR A 407 -11.09 17.04 -0.84
N LEU A 408 -11.40 18.30 -1.17
CA LEU A 408 -12.35 18.65 -2.24
C LEU A 408 -11.93 18.10 -3.61
N PHE A 409 -10.63 17.84 -3.82
CA PHE A 409 -10.13 17.28 -5.06
C PHE A 409 -10.40 15.78 -5.21
N GLY A 410 -10.87 15.10 -4.16
CA GLY A 410 -11.20 13.68 -4.18
C GLY A 410 -9.99 12.77 -4.39
N ARG A 411 -8.78 13.25 -4.06
CA ARG A 411 -7.49 12.55 -4.24
C ARG A 411 -6.78 12.36 -2.90
N PRO A 412 -5.97 11.31 -2.72
CA PRO A 412 -5.21 11.14 -1.49
C PRO A 412 -4.15 12.25 -1.35
N ILE A 413 -3.97 12.71 -0.12
CA ILE A 413 -3.09 13.83 0.23
C ILE A 413 -1.97 13.34 1.15
N MET A 414 -0.75 13.81 0.89
CA MET A 414 0.45 13.44 1.63
C MET A 414 0.73 14.31 2.87
N THR A 415 1.24 13.67 3.93
CA THR A 415 1.92 14.27 5.07
C THR A 415 3.43 14.02 4.97
N ALA A 416 4.17 14.91 4.34
CA ALA A 416 5.63 14.83 4.28
C ALA A 416 6.27 15.74 5.34
N ILE A 417 6.14 15.43 6.62
CA ILE A 417 6.56 16.34 7.72
C ILE A 417 7.62 15.76 8.68
N SER A 418 8.00 14.50 8.47
CA SER A 418 8.96 13.77 9.32
C SER A 418 10.30 14.50 9.44
N ASN A 419 10.66 14.87 10.67
CA ASN A 419 11.94 15.49 11.06
C ASN A 419 12.30 16.82 10.36
N LYS A 420 11.31 17.51 9.77
CA LYS A 420 11.51 18.77 9.03
C LYS A 420 11.84 19.98 9.92
N GLY A 421 12.27 21.07 9.28
CA GLY A 421 12.80 22.28 9.94
C GLY A 421 11.80 23.09 10.77
N TRP A 422 10.50 23.01 10.47
CA TRP A 422 9.43 23.71 11.21
C TRP A 422 9.50 23.45 12.73
N ALA A 423 9.83 22.23 13.15
CA ALA A 423 9.95 21.86 14.56
C ALA A 423 11.15 22.55 15.25
N LYS A 424 12.23 22.81 14.50
CA LYS A 424 13.35 23.63 14.98
C LYS A 424 12.93 25.08 15.15
N GLN A 425 12.20 25.63 14.17
CA GLN A 425 11.81 27.03 14.21
C GLN A 425 10.81 27.33 15.33
N LEU A 426 9.89 26.40 15.63
CA LEU A 426 8.91 26.58 16.72
C LEU A 426 9.46 26.28 18.12
N PHE A 427 10.28 25.24 18.25
CA PHE A 427 10.62 24.65 19.56
C PHE A 427 12.11 24.43 19.79
N ASP A 428 12.97 24.92 18.88
CA ASP A 428 14.42 24.72 18.88
C ASP A 428 14.86 23.24 18.98
N LEU A 429 14.05 22.33 18.45
CA LEU A 429 14.35 20.90 18.51
C LEU A 429 15.46 20.51 17.51
N PRO A 430 16.54 19.84 17.97
CA PRO A 430 17.48 19.19 17.08
C PRO A 430 16.77 18.05 16.33
N LYS A 431 17.29 17.68 15.16
CA LYS A 431 16.64 16.73 14.24
C LYS A 431 16.25 15.40 14.93
N GLU A 432 17.15 14.88 15.76
CA GLU A 432 16.99 13.58 16.41
C GLU A 432 15.88 13.58 17.48
N SER A 433 15.46 14.76 17.94
CA SER A 433 14.39 14.93 18.93
C SER A 433 13.05 15.30 18.30
N ARG A 434 12.92 15.30 16.96
CA ARG A 434 11.70 15.70 16.25
C ARG A 434 10.71 14.56 16.00
N ALA A 435 11.11 13.30 16.20
CA ALA A 435 10.29 12.14 15.83
C ALA A 435 8.91 12.16 16.49
N ASN A 436 8.85 12.32 17.82
CA ASN A 436 7.59 12.35 18.57
C ASN A 436 6.66 13.48 18.11
N LEU A 437 7.20 14.68 17.94
CA LEU A 437 6.42 15.82 17.48
C LEU A 437 5.96 15.66 16.01
N SER A 438 6.79 15.04 15.17
CA SER A 438 6.41 14.69 13.79
C SER A 438 5.22 13.73 13.75
N LEU A 439 5.19 12.74 14.65
CA LEU A 439 4.07 11.79 14.74
C LEU A 439 2.78 12.46 15.23
N VAL A 440 2.87 13.38 16.21
CA VAL A 440 1.74 14.18 16.67
C VAL A 440 1.17 15.04 15.54
N ALA A 441 2.03 15.77 14.84
CA ALA A 441 1.60 16.58 13.70
C ALA A 441 1.03 15.72 12.56
N ALA A 442 1.58 14.53 12.31
CA ALA A 442 1.07 13.61 11.30
C ALA A 442 -0.30 13.06 11.68
N THR A 443 -0.52 12.76 12.97
CA THR A 443 -1.82 12.36 13.51
C THR A 443 -2.88 13.44 13.28
N GLU A 444 -2.54 14.71 13.51
CA GLU A 444 -3.46 15.83 13.32
C GLU A 444 -3.79 16.05 11.83
N MET A 445 -2.78 16.03 10.96
CA MET A 445 -3.00 16.10 9.51
C MET A 445 -3.80 14.89 9.01
N TYR A 446 -3.57 13.70 9.57
CA TYR A 446 -4.31 12.49 9.23
C TYR A 446 -5.80 12.62 9.54
N ARG A 447 -6.13 13.16 10.73
CA ARG A 447 -7.51 13.48 11.12
C ARG A 447 -8.16 14.54 10.26
N ARG A 448 -7.36 15.44 9.67
CA ARG A 448 -7.82 16.46 8.72
C ARG A 448 -8.04 15.93 7.30
N GLY A 449 -7.69 14.68 7.01
CA GLY A 449 -7.95 14.04 5.73
C GLY A 449 -6.72 13.75 4.87
N ALA A 450 -5.50 14.05 5.34
CA ALA A 450 -4.32 13.51 4.70
C ALA A 450 -4.23 12.01 4.96
N LYS A 451 -3.96 11.22 3.93
CA LYS A 451 -3.96 9.75 4.06
C LYS A 451 -2.70 9.09 3.53
N ILE A 452 -1.76 9.80 2.93
CA ILE A 452 -0.43 9.28 2.63
C ILE A 452 0.55 9.80 3.68
N LEU A 453 1.28 8.93 4.37
CA LEU A 453 2.25 9.31 5.39
C LEU A 453 3.66 9.02 4.91
N ARG A 454 4.38 10.06 4.47
CA ARG A 454 5.79 9.95 4.05
C ARG A 454 6.72 10.05 5.25
N VAL A 455 7.30 8.91 5.65
CA VAL A 455 7.99 8.76 6.95
C VAL A 455 9.29 7.98 6.85
N HIS A 456 10.19 8.23 7.82
CA HIS A 456 11.38 7.40 8.04
C HIS A 456 11.07 6.24 9.01
N ASP A 457 10.28 6.50 10.05
CA ASP A 457 9.82 5.49 11.01
C ASP A 457 8.47 4.92 10.57
N VAL A 458 8.55 3.89 9.72
CA VAL A 458 7.40 3.20 9.13
C VAL A 458 6.55 2.53 10.20
N LYS A 459 7.19 1.84 11.15
CA LYS A 459 6.52 1.08 12.20
C LYS A 459 5.62 1.98 13.05
N SER A 460 6.17 3.08 13.57
CA SER A 460 5.40 4.01 14.40
C SER A 460 4.25 4.65 13.62
N ALA A 461 4.43 4.95 12.33
CA ALA A 461 3.38 5.50 11.49
C ALA A 461 2.25 4.49 11.24
N ARG A 462 2.59 3.21 11.01
CA ARG A 462 1.60 2.13 10.86
C ARG A 462 0.83 1.88 12.15
N GLU A 463 1.51 1.85 13.29
CA GLU A 463 0.86 1.70 14.60
C GLU A 463 -0.08 2.88 14.88
N MET A 464 0.36 4.11 14.58
CA MET A 464 -0.46 5.31 14.73
C MET A 464 -1.73 5.28 13.87
N THR A 465 -1.60 5.02 12.57
CA THR A 465 -2.77 4.98 11.65
C THR A 465 -3.75 3.88 12.05
N SER A 466 -3.24 2.69 12.39
CA SER A 466 -4.06 1.57 12.87
C SER A 466 -4.81 1.93 14.16
N PHE A 467 -4.15 2.61 15.10
CA PHE A 467 -4.78 3.07 16.34
C PHE A 467 -5.88 4.12 16.07
N VAL A 468 -5.59 5.13 15.23
CA VAL A 468 -6.54 6.21 14.93
C VAL A 468 -7.79 5.67 14.26
N GLU A 469 -7.66 4.77 13.28
CA GLU A 469 -8.82 4.17 12.60
C GLU A 469 -9.62 3.25 13.52
N ARG A 470 -8.95 2.46 14.37
CA ARG A 470 -9.66 1.62 15.33
C ARG A 470 -10.43 2.44 16.36
N LEU A 471 -9.83 3.55 16.83
CA LEU A 471 -10.51 4.49 17.72
C LEU A 471 -11.72 5.15 17.04
N LYS A 472 -11.62 5.48 15.75
CA LYS A 472 -12.74 6.05 14.97
C LYS A 472 -13.91 5.07 14.85
N ASN A 473 -13.61 3.77 14.76
CA ASN A 473 -14.60 2.71 14.56
C ASN A 473 -14.98 1.97 15.86
N SER A 474 -14.57 2.43 17.05
CA SER A 474 -14.97 1.81 18.32
C SER A 474 -16.41 2.20 18.67
N HIS A 475 -17.28 1.22 18.87
CA HIS A 475 -18.68 1.37 19.28
C HIS A 475 -18.89 1.11 20.77
#